data_AF-A0AA43GWF6-F1
#
_entry.id   AF-A0AA43GWF6-F1
#
_cell.length_a   1.000
_cell.length_b   1.000
_cell.length_c   1.000
_cell.angle_alpha   90.00
_cell.angle_beta   90.00
_cell.angle_gamma   90.00
#
_symmetry.space_group_name_H-M   'P 1'
#
loop_
_entity.id
_entity.type
_entity.pdbx_description
1 polymer ?
#
loop_
_entity_poly.entity_id
_entity_poly.type
_entity_poly.pdbx_seq_one_letter_code
_entity_poly.pdbx_strand_id
1 'polypeptide(L)'
;YTITKDTILEFEFQSTRGGEIHAIGFDTDNVISPLTTFKLSGTQNWGLGDFNNYTIGQGWKSYTITVGDYFRGNFNYLTFANDYDVLNPDARSEFRNLKIYENL
;
A
#
# COMPACT_ATOMS: atom_id res chain seq x y z
N TYR A 1 14.87 6.67 -2.98
CA TYR A 1 14.00 7.76 -3.44
C TYR A 1 13.74 8.68 -2.25
N THR A 2 13.78 10.00 -2.43
CA THR A 2 13.49 10.95 -1.35
C THR A 2 12.03 11.37 -1.45
N ILE A 3 11.22 11.00 -0.45
CA ILE A 3 9.84 11.42 -0.34
C ILE A 3 9.83 12.85 0.22
N THR A 4 9.30 13.78 -0.57
CA THR A 4 9.11 15.18 -0.23
C THR A 4 7.67 15.42 0.23
N LYS A 5 7.30 16.68 0.50
CA LYS A 5 5.90 17.05 0.76
C LYS A 5 5.01 16.90 -0.49
N ASP A 6 5.59 16.88 -1.68
CA ASP A 6 4.89 16.91 -2.97
C ASP A 6 4.92 15.54 -3.69
N THR A 7 5.55 14.52 -3.09
CA THR A 7 5.61 13.17 -3.66
C THR A 7 4.23 12.54 -3.71
N ILE A 8 3.85 12.10 -4.92
CA ILE A 8 2.64 11.35 -5.22
C ILE A 8 2.97 9.89 -5.52
N LEU A 9 2.24 8.97 -4.89
CA LEU A 9 2.16 7.57 -5.28
C LEU A 9 0.81 7.33 -5.98
N GLU A 10 0.85 7.01 -7.27
CA GLU A 10 -0.32 6.68 -8.08
C GLU A 10 -0.25 5.22 -8.53
N PHE A 11 -1.35 4.48 -8.41
CA PHE A 11 -1.44 3.09 -8.86
C PHE A 11 -2.90 2.67 -9.01
N GLU A 12 -3.12 1.53 -9.66
CA GLU A 12 -4.38 0.80 -9.57
C GLU A 12 -4.18 -0.50 -8.80
N PHE A 13 -5.17 -0.84 -7.97
CA PHE A 13 -5.19 -2.06 -7.18
C PHE A 13 -6.47 -2.85 -7.44
N GLN A 14 -6.34 -4.18 -7.49
CA GLN A 14 -7.47 -5.09 -7.36
C GLN A 14 -7.15 -6.28 -6.46
N SER A 15 -8.21 -6.86 -5.91
CA SER A 15 -8.17 -8.15 -5.24
C SER A 15 -9.48 -8.91 -5.43
N THR A 16 -9.37 -10.20 -5.74
CA THR A 16 -10.50 -11.15 -5.80
C THR A 16 -10.53 -12.11 -4.62
N ARG A 17 -9.57 -12.00 -3.69
CA ARG A 17 -9.39 -12.86 -2.51
C ARG A 17 -8.90 -12.03 -1.34
N GLY A 18 -9.72 -11.93 -0.30
CA GLY A 18 -9.37 -11.20 0.91
C GLY A 18 -8.26 -11.87 1.72
N GLY A 19 -7.71 -11.11 2.65
CA GLY A 19 -6.67 -11.49 3.59
C GLY A 19 -6.67 -10.54 4.78
N GLU A 20 -5.68 -10.68 5.64
CA GLU A 20 -5.54 -9.83 6.83
C GLU A 20 -5.01 -8.45 6.48
N ILE A 21 -4.06 -8.38 5.54
CA ILE A 21 -3.48 -7.13 5.06
C ILE A 21 -3.31 -7.20 3.54
N HIS A 22 -3.85 -6.21 2.83
CA HIS A 22 -3.44 -5.85 1.49
C HIS A 22 -2.92 -4.42 1.53
N ALA A 23 -1.64 -4.20 1.24
CA ALA A 23 -1.03 -2.88 1.40
C ALA A 23 0.11 -2.60 0.42
N ILE A 24 0.46 -1.32 0.33
CA ILE A 24 1.60 -0.79 -0.40
C ILE A 24 2.30 0.27 0.44
N GLY A 25 3.62 0.35 0.41
CA GLY A 25 4.36 1.22 1.31
C GLY A 25 5.78 1.52 0.87
N PHE A 26 6.54 2.11 1.78
CA PHE A 26 7.95 2.40 1.60
C PHE A 26 8.74 1.89 2.80
N ASP A 27 9.98 1.49 2.54
CA ASP A 27 10.84 0.87 3.52
C ASP A 27 12.31 1.32 3.40
N THR A 28 13.03 1.28 4.52
CA THR A 28 14.42 1.76 4.64
C THR A 28 15.42 0.65 4.90
N ASP A 29 15.04 -0.50 5.45
CA ASP A 29 15.95 -1.44 6.09
C ASP A 29 15.53 -2.92 6.01
N ASN A 30 14.48 -3.25 5.25
CA ASN A 30 13.81 -4.55 5.16
C ASN A 30 13.13 -5.00 6.46
N VAL A 31 12.72 -4.06 7.32
CA VAL A 31 11.93 -4.34 8.52
C VAL A 31 10.54 -3.73 8.37
N ILE A 32 9.50 -4.57 8.40
CA ILE A 32 8.12 -4.11 8.20
C ILE A 32 7.77 -2.96 9.17
N SER A 33 7.15 -1.92 8.64
CA SER A 33 6.73 -0.75 9.40
C SER A 33 5.28 -0.36 9.11
N PRO A 34 4.40 -0.35 10.13
CA PRO A 34 3.02 0.11 9.94
C PRO A 34 2.93 1.62 9.69
N LEU A 35 3.97 2.39 10.06
CA LEU A 35 3.98 3.85 9.93
C LEU A 35 4.24 4.31 8.50
N THR A 36 4.76 3.43 7.64
CA THR A 36 5.12 3.76 6.25
C THR A 36 4.45 2.83 5.23
N THR A 37 3.37 2.16 5.65
CA THR A 37 2.62 1.21 4.82
C THR A 37 1.14 1.57 4.78
N PHE A 38 0.61 1.86 3.59
CA PHE A 38 -0.81 2.18 3.36
C PHE A 38 -1.63 0.91 3.18
N LYS A 39 -2.51 0.61 4.14
CA LYS A 39 -3.44 -0.50 4.05
C LYS A 39 -4.59 -0.15 3.11
N LEU A 40 -4.89 -1.04 2.16
CA LEU A 40 -5.92 -0.89 1.14
C LEU A 40 -7.17 -1.73 1.44
N SER A 41 -6.96 -2.93 2.00
CA SER A 41 -8.02 -3.85 2.43
C SER A 41 -7.52 -4.78 3.52
N GLY A 42 -8.44 -5.51 4.16
CA GLY A 42 -8.14 -6.62 5.07
C GLY A 42 -8.66 -6.43 6.49
N THR A 43 -8.56 -7.46 7.32
CA THR A 43 -9.16 -7.53 8.66
C THR A 43 -8.24 -7.10 9.79
N GLN A 44 -6.91 -7.22 9.64
CA GLN A 44 -5.95 -6.96 10.71
C GLN A 44 -5.67 -5.46 10.88
N ASN A 45 -5.68 -4.95 12.11
CA ASN A 45 -5.40 -3.53 12.37
C ASN A 45 -3.89 -3.23 12.32
N TRP A 46 -3.35 -3.10 11.11
CA TRP A 46 -1.94 -2.82 10.86
C TRP A 46 -1.78 -1.94 9.62
N GLY A 47 -0.83 -0.99 9.66
CA GLY A 47 -0.62 0.00 8.60
C GLY A 47 -1.46 1.27 8.76
N LEU A 48 -1.21 2.25 7.88
CA LEU A 48 -1.98 3.48 7.74
C LEU A 48 -3.35 3.17 7.10
N GLY A 49 -4.43 3.42 7.84
CA GLY A 49 -5.78 2.98 7.50
C GLY A 49 -6.59 3.90 6.59
N ASP A 50 -6.09 5.10 6.26
CA ASP A 50 -6.84 6.14 5.54
C ASP A 50 -7.29 5.70 4.13
N PHE A 51 -6.60 4.70 3.57
CA PHE A 51 -6.92 4.11 2.27
C PHE A 51 -7.49 2.69 2.36
N ASN A 52 -7.87 2.21 3.55
CA ASN A 52 -8.46 0.89 3.79
C ASN A 52 -9.93 0.84 3.34
N ASN A 53 -10.16 1.11 2.07
CA ASN A 53 -11.46 1.34 1.45
C ASN A 53 -11.63 0.54 0.15
N TYR A 54 -10.81 -0.50 -0.06
CA TYR A 54 -11.01 -1.44 -1.15
C TYR A 54 -11.99 -2.54 -0.74
N THR A 55 -13.05 -2.71 -1.53
CA THR A 55 -14.00 -3.82 -1.44
C THR A 55 -13.54 -4.98 -2.32
N ILE A 56 -13.36 -6.17 -1.74
CA ILE A 56 -12.95 -7.37 -2.48
C ILE A 56 -13.92 -7.66 -3.63
N GLY A 57 -13.37 -7.90 -4.82
CA GLY A 57 -14.13 -8.23 -6.03
C GLY A 57 -14.72 -7.03 -6.78
N GLN A 58 -14.48 -5.79 -6.35
CA GLN A 58 -15.01 -4.60 -7.05
C GLN A 58 -14.29 -4.27 -8.38
N GLY A 59 -13.27 -5.05 -8.76
CA GLY A 59 -12.41 -4.77 -9.90
C GLY A 59 -11.29 -3.78 -9.58
N TRP A 60 -10.70 -3.17 -10.60
CA TRP A 60 -9.62 -2.21 -10.44
C TRP A 60 -10.12 -0.91 -9.82
N LYS A 61 -9.40 -0.44 -8.79
CA LYS A 61 -9.60 0.86 -8.15
C LYS A 61 -8.30 1.67 -8.24
N SER A 62 -8.42 2.92 -8.69
CA SER A 62 -7.31 3.86 -8.73
C SER A 62 -7.07 4.51 -7.37
N TYR A 63 -5.80 4.69 -7.04
CA TYR A 63 -5.32 5.37 -5.84
C TYR A 63 -4.32 6.44 -6.25
N THR A 64 -4.45 7.61 -5.63
CA THR A 64 -3.49 8.71 -5.71
C THR A 64 -3.26 9.19 -4.29
N ILE A 65 -2.04 9.04 -3.80
CA ILE A 65 -1.67 9.32 -2.41
C ILE A 65 -0.57 10.39 -2.41
N THR A 66 -0.84 11.53 -1.78
CA THR A 66 0.22 12.48 -1.42
C THR A 66 0.99 11.91 -0.24
N VAL A 67 2.05 11.16 -0.51
CA VAL A 67 2.79 10.39 0.50
C VAL A 67 3.40 11.32 1.55
N GLY A 68 3.83 12.50 1.11
CA GLY A 68 4.39 13.55 1.94
C GLY A 68 3.49 14.04 3.07
N ASP A 69 2.18 13.79 3.04
CA ASP A 69 1.26 14.12 4.14
C ASP A 69 1.38 13.14 5.32
N TYR A 70 1.95 11.96 5.10
CA TYR A 70 2.07 10.89 6.08
C TYR A 70 3.50 10.74 6.60
N PHE A 71 4.47 10.67 5.69
CA PHE A 71 5.88 10.51 6.02
C PHE A 71 6.76 11.08 4.91
N ARG A 72 8.00 11.43 5.28
CA ARG A 72 8.99 12.06 4.41
C ARG A 72 10.36 11.49 4.71
N GLY A 73 11.29 11.66 3.78
CA GLY A 73 12.69 11.25 3.96
C GLY A 73 13.17 10.28 2.89
N ASN A 74 14.31 9.66 3.16
CA ASN A 74 14.97 8.77 2.21
C ASN A 74 14.49 7.34 2.42
N PHE A 75 13.91 6.74 1.37
CA PHE A 75 13.48 5.35 1.35
C PHE A 75 14.25 4.56 0.30
N ASN A 76 14.52 3.30 0.61
CA ASN A 76 15.29 2.39 -0.25
C ASN A 76 14.38 1.54 -1.12
N TYR A 77 13.18 1.22 -0.64
CA TYR A 77 12.28 0.29 -1.29
C TYR A 77 10.86 0.84 -1.36
N LEU A 78 10.18 0.51 -2.46
CA LEU A 78 8.72 0.45 -2.51
C LEU A 78 8.33 -0.99 -2.13
N THR A 79 7.38 -1.13 -1.21
CA THR A 79 6.95 -2.44 -0.69
C THR A 79 5.50 -2.75 -1.04
N PHE A 80 5.22 -4.03 -1.19
CA PHE A 80 3.88 -4.57 -1.30
C PHE A 80 3.70 -5.58 -0.17
N ALA A 81 2.58 -5.51 0.55
CA ALA A 81 2.25 -6.47 1.59
C ALA A 81 0.95 -7.20 1.24
N ASN A 82 0.97 -8.52 1.43
CA ASN A 82 -0.18 -9.40 1.28
C ASN A 82 -0.04 -10.48 2.36
N ASP A 83 -0.86 -10.36 3.41
CA ASP A 83 -0.76 -11.15 4.63
C ASP A 83 -2.06 -11.93 4.87
N TYR A 84 -1.93 -13.18 5.29
CA TYR A 84 -3.07 -14.02 5.66
C TYR A 84 -2.61 -15.26 6.46
N ASP A 85 -2.55 -15.14 7.78
CA ASP A 85 -2.09 -16.16 8.72
C ASP A 85 -3.17 -17.23 9.00
N VAL A 86 -3.56 -17.95 7.96
CA VAL A 86 -4.49 -19.10 8.03
C VAL A 86 -3.84 -20.38 7.52
N LEU A 87 -4.48 -21.53 7.78
CA LEU A 87 -3.95 -22.84 7.37
C LEU A 87 -3.74 -22.98 5.85
N ASN A 88 -4.62 -22.37 5.04
CA ASN A 88 -4.56 -22.43 3.58
C ASN A 88 -4.75 -21.01 3.00
N PRO A 89 -3.71 -20.18 2.94
CA PRO A 89 -3.83 -18.79 2.51
C PRO A 89 -3.97 -18.68 1.00
N ASP A 90 -4.96 -17.91 0.54
CA ASP A 90 -5.22 -17.63 -0.87
C ASP A 90 -5.40 -16.13 -1.17
N ALA A 91 -5.03 -15.26 -0.23
CA ALA A 91 -5.10 -13.80 -0.38
C ALA A 91 -4.33 -13.36 -1.63
N ARG A 92 -4.92 -12.44 -2.39
CA ARG A 92 -4.36 -11.99 -3.67
C ARG A 92 -4.36 -10.48 -3.76
N SER A 93 -3.21 -9.91 -4.05
CA SER A 93 -3.03 -8.49 -4.35
C SER A 93 -2.51 -8.33 -5.77
N GLU A 94 -3.15 -7.49 -6.57
CA GLU A 94 -2.70 -7.16 -7.93
C GLU A 94 -2.59 -5.65 -8.09
N PHE A 95 -1.45 -5.20 -8.63
CA PHE A 95 -1.12 -3.79 -8.80
C PHE A 95 -0.73 -3.54 -10.26
N ARG A 96 -1.09 -2.37 -10.79
CA ARG A 96 -0.65 -1.93 -12.13
C ARG A 96 -0.56 -0.41 -12.21
N ASN A 97 0.03 0.08 -13.29
CA ASN A 97 0.14 1.49 -13.62
C ASN A 97 0.76 2.34 -12.49
N LEU A 98 1.74 1.76 -11.80
CA LEU A 98 2.41 2.40 -10.68
C LEU A 98 3.30 3.55 -11.15
N LYS A 99 3.16 4.70 -10.50
CA LYS A 99 4.01 5.89 -10.68
C LYS A 99 4.33 6.50 -9.33
N ILE A 100 5.57 6.98 -9.23
CA ILE A 100 6.02 7.82 -8.11
C ILE A 100 6.60 9.08 -8.75
N TYR A 101 6.06 10.24 -8.40
CA TYR A 101 6.44 11.51 -9.02
C TYR A 101 6.22 12.67 -8.06
N GLU A 102 6.77 13.85 -8.41
CA GLU A 102 6.60 15.08 -7.64
C GLU A 102 5.51 15.95 -8.28
N ASN A 103 4.58 16.44 -7.47
CA ASN A 103 3.56 17.40 -7.90
C ASN A 103 4.12 18.82 -7.77
N LEU A 104 4.82 19.27 -8.82
CA LEU A 104 5.45 20.59 -8.91
C LEU A 104 4.45 21.75 -8.99
#